data_AF-A0A6M2BR93-F1
#
_entry.id   AF-A0A6M2BR93-F1
#
_cell.length_a   1.000
_cell.length_b   1.000
_cell.length_c   1.000
_cell.angle_alpha   90.00
_cell.angle_beta   90.00
_cell.angle_gamma   90.00
#
_symmetry.space_group_name_H-M   'P 1'
#
loop_
_entity.id
_entity.type
_entity.pdbx_description
1 polymer ?
#
loop_
_entity_poly.entity_id
_entity_poly.type
_entity_poly.pdbx_seq_one_letter_code
_entity_poly.pdbx_strand_id
1 'polypeptide(L)'
;MKAFLHSQFAHYLVWASGLLLFLVLRPAPWSPPFIAIFTVIMALGLSLMWRARKETLEARAAFTAWQARLQSLAASIDVEDDGHLYEWLDPSQWHAVFLNLESVPIEARSLRRAIEAVAPEALS
;
A
#
# COMPACT_ATOMS: atom_id res chain seq x y z
N MET A 1 -8.81 -7.86 -0.32
CA MET A 1 -7.36 -8.19 -0.39
C MET A 1 -7.03 -9.50 -1.10
N LYS A 2 -7.61 -10.66 -0.75
CA LYS A 2 -7.22 -11.99 -1.30
C LYS A 2 -7.35 -12.13 -2.84
N ALA A 3 -8.43 -11.65 -3.45
CA ALA A 3 -8.63 -11.72 -4.91
C ALA A 3 -7.69 -10.80 -5.70
N PHE A 4 -7.29 -9.67 -5.12
CA PHE A 4 -6.39 -8.69 -5.72
C PHE A 4 -4.94 -9.19 -5.74
N LEU A 5 -4.48 -9.78 -4.62
CA LEU A 5 -3.18 -10.45 -4.52
C LEU A 5 -3.06 -11.61 -5.52
N HIS A 6 -4.14 -12.37 -5.73
CA HIS A 6 -4.19 -13.44 -6.73
C HIS A 6 -4.02 -12.90 -8.16
N SER A 7 -4.63 -11.76 -8.48
CA SER A 7 -4.54 -11.14 -9.80
C SER A 7 -3.11 -10.65 -10.08
N GLN A 8 -2.49 -9.89 -9.17
CA GLN A 8 -1.11 -9.43 -9.39
C GLN A 8 -0.12 -10.61 -9.48
N PHE A 9 -0.28 -11.62 -8.63
CA PHE A 9 0.54 -12.84 -8.69
C PHE A 9 0.44 -13.55 -10.05
N ALA A 10 -0.77 -13.65 -10.61
CA ALA A 10 -0.96 -14.22 -11.95
C ALA A 10 -0.24 -13.42 -13.05
N HIS A 11 -0.24 -12.08 -12.99
CA HIS A 11 0.47 -11.26 -13.97
C HIS A 11 2.00 -11.42 -13.87
N TYR A 12 2.54 -11.56 -12.66
CA TYR A 12 3.96 -11.87 -12.48
C TYR A 12 4.33 -13.26 -13.00
N LEU A 13 3.47 -14.27 -12.80
CA LEU A 13 3.68 -15.61 -13.35
C LEU A 13 3.66 -15.61 -14.89
N VAL A 14 2.73 -14.90 -15.50
CA VAL A 14 2.68 -14.75 -16.97
C VAL A 14 3.95 -14.07 -17.50
N TRP A 15 4.39 -13.00 -16.83
CA TRP A 15 5.62 -12.30 -17.20
C TRP A 15 6.87 -13.19 -17.04
N ALA A 16 7.00 -13.89 -15.92
CA ALA A 16 8.11 -14.81 -15.66
C ALA A 16 8.12 -15.99 -16.65
N SER A 17 6.94 -16.53 -16.99
CA SER A 17 6.80 -17.59 -17.99
C SER A 17 7.21 -17.09 -19.38
N GLY A 18 6.86 -15.84 -19.74
CA GLY A 18 7.30 -15.20 -20.97
C GLY A 18 8.82 -15.04 -21.05
N LEU A 19 9.47 -14.62 -19.96
CA LEU A 19 10.93 -14.52 -19.86
C LEU A 19 11.60 -15.90 -20.01
N LEU A 20 11.07 -16.92 -19.34
CA LEU A 20 11.56 -18.29 -19.46
C LEU A 20 11.41 -18.81 -20.89
N LEU A 21 10.26 -18.59 -21.52
CA LEU A 21 10.01 -18.98 -22.90
C LEU A 21 10.99 -18.29 -23.86
N PHE A 22 11.26 -17.00 -23.67
CA PHE A 22 12.25 -16.27 -24.43
C PHE A 22 13.66 -16.86 -24.27
N LEU A 23 14.03 -17.24 -23.04
CA LEU A 23 15.33 -17.85 -22.72
C LEU A 23 15.48 -19.27 -23.29
N VAL A 24 14.39 -20.03 -23.39
CA VAL A 24 14.35 -21.38 -23.98
C VAL A 24 14.35 -21.32 -25.51
N LEU A 25 13.51 -20.47 -26.11
CA LEU A 25 13.40 -20.36 -27.57
C LEU A 25 14.66 -19.75 -28.22
N ARG A 26 15.46 -18.98 -27.46
CA ARG A 26 16.69 -18.32 -27.91
C ARG A 26 16.57 -17.74 -29.33
N PRO A 27 15.57 -16.87 -29.59
CA PRO A 27 15.38 -16.33 -30.91
C PRO A 27 16.64 -15.57 -31.34
N ALA A 28 17.00 -15.66 -32.62
CA ALA A 28 18.16 -14.98 -33.14
C ALA A 28 18.07 -13.47 -32.83
N PRO A 29 19.16 -12.84 -32.35
CA PRO A 29 19.14 -11.43 -31.99
C PRO A 29 18.69 -10.61 -33.20
N TRP A 30 17.82 -9.63 -32.96
CA TRP A 30 17.27 -8.73 -33.99
C TRP A 30 16.35 -9.38 -35.04
N SER A 31 15.98 -10.64 -34.87
CA SER A 31 14.94 -11.25 -35.69
C SER A 31 13.55 -10.65 -35.38
N PRO A 32 12.61 -10.61 -36.34
CA PRO A 32 11.24 -10.17 -36.09
C PRO A 32 10.58 -10.83 -34.85
N PRO A 33 10.68 -12.15 -34.61
CA PRO A 33 10.13 -12.77 -33.41
C PRO A 33 10.88 -12.35 -32.12
N PHE A 34 12.19 -12.12 -32.17
CA PHE A 34 12.94 -11.58 -31.03
C PHE A 34 12.38 -10.22 -30.63
N ILE A 35 12.24 -9.29 -31.58
CA ILE A 35 11.76 -7.93 -31.32
C ILE A 35 10.33 -7.97 -30.77
N ALA A 36 9.45 -8.78 -31.37
CA ALA A 36 8.05 -8.91 -30.94
C ALA A 36 7.94 -9.42 -29.50
N ILE A 37 8.59 -10.55 -29.18
CA ILE A 37 8.52 -11.17 -27.85
C ILE A 37 9.17 -10.26 -26.81
N PHE A 38 10.36 -9.73 -27.11
CA PHE A 38 11.09 -8.83 -26.21
C PHE A 38 10.27 -7.57 -25.88
N THR A 39 9.68 -6.93 -26.90
CA THR A 39 8.88 -5.72 -26.70
C THR A 39 7.66 -5.99 -25.82
N VAL A 40 6.95 -7.10 -26.04
CA VAL A 40 5.78 -7.46 -25.23
C VAL A 40 6.17 -7.72 -23.77
N ILE A 41 7.24 -8.50 -23.54
CA ILE A 41 7.72 -8.80 -22.18
C ILE A 41 8.17 -7.52 -21.45
N MET A 42 8.90 -6.64 -22.15
CA MET A 42 9.37 -5.38 -21.57
C MET A 42 8.23 -4.41 -21.28
N ALA A 43 7.29 -4.25 -22.21
CA ALA A 43 6.11 -3.41 -22.01
C ALA A 43 5.27 -3.89 -20.82
N LEU A 44 5.09 -5.21 -20.69
CA LEU A 44 4.37 -5.81 -19.56
C LEU A 44 5.11 -5.57 -18.25
N GLY A 45 6.43 -5.80 -18.21
CA GLY A 45 7.26 -5.57 -17.02
C GLY A 45 7.22 -4.12 -16.55
N LEU A 46 7.40 -3.17 -17.48
CA LEU A 46 7.30 -1.73 -17.18
C LEU A 46 5.92 -1.33 -16.67
N SER A 47 4.85 -1.88 -17.25
CA SER A 47 3.48 -1.63 -16.80
C SER A 47 3.25 -2.11 -15.37
N LEU A 48 3.74 -3.30 -15.02
CA LEU A 48 3.63 -3.85 -13.67
C LEU A 48 4.41 -3.02 -12.66
N MET A 49 5.65 -2.65 -12.97
CA MET A 49 6.46 -1.76 -12.11
C MET A 49 5.80 -0.39 -11.92
N TRP A 50 5.21 0.16 -12.97
CA TRP A 50 4.51 1.44 -12.89
C TRP A 50 3.28 1.39 -11.98
N ARG A 51 2.48 0.32 -12.08
CA ARG A 51 1.34 0.09 -11.18
C ARG A 51 1.78 -0.04 -9.73
N ALA A 52 2.77 -0.89 -9.46
CA ALA A 52 3.32 -1.05 -8.12
C ALA A 52 3.84 0.28 -7.56
N ARG A 53 4.53 1.08 -8.38
CA ARG A 53 5.02 2.40 -7.98
C ARG A 53 3.87 3.35 -7.64
N LYS A 54 2.79 3.38 -8.42
CA LYS A 54 1.60 4.19 -8.10
C LYS A 54 1.00 3.78 -6.78
N GLU A 55 0.84 2.47 -6.54
CA GLU A 55 0.31 1.93 -5.28
C GLU A 55 1.18 2.34 -4.08
N THR A 56 2.50 2.24 -4.20
CA THR A 56 3.43 2.70 -3.16
C THR A 56 3.31 4.21 -2.91
N LEU A 57 3.17 5.02 -3.98
CA LEU A 57 3.01 6.47 -3.85
C LEU A 57 1.68 6.84 -3.19
N GLU A 58 0.58 6.19 -3.58
CA GLU A 58 -0.74 6.39 -2.99
C GLU A 58 -0.76 6.01 -1.51
N ALA A 59 -0.21 4.84 -1.16
CA ALA A 59 -0.09 4.39 0.22
C ALA A 59 0.78 5.35 1.06
N ARG A 60 1.89 5.83 0.50
CA ARG A 60 2.77 6.79 1.18
C ARG A 60 2.10 8.16 1.37
N ALA A 61 1.35 8.63 0.39
CA ALA A 61 0.59 9.87 0.49
C ALA A 61 -0.51 9.77 1.56
N ALA A 62 -1.24 8.66 1.60
CA ALA A 62 -2.26 8.40 2.60
C ALA A 62 -1.67 8.29 4.02
N PHE A 63 -0.54 7.59 4.19
CA PHE A 63 0.19 7.55 5.46
C PHE A 63 0.64 8.95 5.90
N THR A 64 1.21 9.73 4.98
CA THR A 64 1.67 11.10 5.27
C THR A 64 0.51 12.00 5.69
N ALA A 65 -0.65 11.89 5.03
CA ALA A 65 -1.86 12.64 5.39
C ALA A 65 -2.40 12.23 6.77
N TRP A 66 -2.42 10.93 7.07
CA TRP A 66 -2.80 10.43 8.38
C TRP A 66 -1.85 10.93 9.48
N GLN A 67 -0.54 10.85 9.27
CA GLN A 67 0.48 11.29 10.24
C GLN A 67 0.40 12.80 10.46
N ALA A 68 0.23 13.58 9.40
CA ALA A 68 0.05 15.03 9.49
C ALA A 68 -1.22 15.40 10.26
N ARG A 69 -2.33 14.66 10.08
CA ARG A 69 -3.57 14.88 10.81
C ARG A 69 -3.41 14.54 12.29
N LEU A 70 -2.77 13.42 12.62
CA LEU A 70 -2.46 13.08 14.01
C LEU A 70 -1.57 14.14 14.68
N GLN A 71 -0.52 14.58 14.00
CA GLN A 71 0.35 15.66 14.48
C GLN A 71 -0.37 17.01 14.60
N SER A 72 -1.36 17.30 13.76
CA SER A 72 -2.16 18.53 13.93
C SER A 72 -3.00 18.52 15.22
N LEU A 73 -3.29 17.32 15.74
CA LEU A 73 -4.01 17.10 16.99
C LEU A 73 -3.03 16.96 18.19
N ALA A 74 -1.74 17.30 18.01
CA ALA A 74 -0.57 17.04 18.87
C ALA A 74 -0.63 17.39 20.37
N ALA A 75 -1.72 17.94 20.90
CA ALA A 75 -1.93 17.87 22.35
C ALA A 75 -2.20 16.43 22.85
N SER A 76 -2.47 15.49 21.93
CA SER A 76 -3.09 14.19 22.21
C SER A 76 -2.23 12.94 22.01
N ILE A 77 -0.96 13.08 21.65
CA ILE A 77 -0.07 11.93 21.39
C ILE A 77 0.48 11.44 22.72
N ASP A 78 -0.32 10.62 23.41
CA ASP A 78 0.04 9.87 24.61
C ASP A 78 0.64 8.49 24.30
N VAL A 79 0.70 8.12 23.02
CA VAL A 79 1.27 6.88 22.51
C VAL A 79 2.20 7.22 21.36
N GLU A 80 3.44 6.74 21.43
CA GLU A 80 4.38 6.84 20.32
C GLU A 80 3.92 5.90 19.21
N ASP A 81 3.60 6.47 18.06
CA ASP A 81 3.12 5.75 16.90
C ASP A 81 4.25 5.69 15.86
N ASP A 82 4.86 4.52 15.74
CA ASP A 82 5.92 4.21 14.78
C ASP A 82 5.37 3.90 13.37
N GLY A 83 4.05 4.02 13.19
CA GLY A 83 3.35 3.82 11.93
C GLY A 83 2.53 2.54 11.89
N HIS A 84 2.61 1.67 12.91
CA HIS A 84 1.84 0.44 12.97
C HIS A 84 0.33 0.67 13.11
N LEU A 85 -0.11 1.76 13.76
CA LEU A 85 -1.54 2.05 13.88
C LEU A 85 -2.21 2.34 12.53
N TYR A 86 -1.47 2.95 11.60
CA TYR A 86 -1.97 3.12 10.23
C TYR A 86 -2.15 1.77 9.52
N GLU A 87 -1.27 0.80 9.75
CA GLU A 87 -1.33 -0.51 9.11
C GLU A 87 -2.41 -1.43 9.72
N TRP A 88 -2.67 -1.30 11.02
CA TRP A 88 -3.61 -2.16 11.74
C TRP A 88 -5.05 -1.70 11.67
N LEU A 89 -5.27 -0.40 11.50
CA LEU A 89 -6.60 0.17 11.40
C LEU A 89 -7.06 0.24 9.94
N ASP A 90 -8.32 -0.11 9.71
CA ASP A 90 -8.96 0.12 8.42
C ASP A 90 -9.27 1.62 8.20
N PRO A 91 -9.43 2.08 6.94
CA PRO A 91 -9.76 3.48 6.65
C PRO A 91 -11.01 4.02 7.35
N SER A 92 -12.01 3.17 7.60
CA SER A 92 -13.21 3.52 8.37
C SER A 92 -12.89 3.74 9.85
N GLN A 93 -11.99 2.92 10.42
CA GLN A 93 -11.53 3.06 11.79
C GLN A 93 -10.67 4.31 11.98
N TRP A 94 -9.82 4.67 10.99
CA TRP A 94 -9.10 5.95 11.02
C TRP A 94 -10.07 7.12 11.19
N HIS A 95 -11.14 7.13 10.40
CA HIS A 95 -12.14 8.20 10.46
C HIS A 95 -12.82 8.27 11.83
N ALA A 96 -13.18 7.12 12.40
CA ALA A 96 -13.80 7.03 13.73
C ALA A 96 -12.86 7.51 14.85
N VAL A 97 -11.56 7.15 14.79
CA VAL A 97 -10.54 7.63 15.74
C VAL A 97 -10.42 9.16 15.68
N PHE A 98 -10.32 9.74 14.48
CA PHE A 98 -10.25 11.19 14.33
C PHE A 98 -11.52 11.90 14.80
N LEU A 99 -12.71 11.37 14.48
CA LEU A 99 -13.97 11.92 14.97
C LEU A 99 -14.03 11.92 16.49
N ASN A 100 -13.59 10.84 17.13
CA ASN A 100 -13.53 10.76 18.58
C ASN A 100 -12.59 11.83 19.15
N LEU A 101 -11.36 11.93 18.62
CA LEU A 101 -10.39 12.96 19.03
C LEU A 101 -10.90 14.38 18.83
N GLU A 102 -11.57 14.66 17.72
CA GLU A 102 -12.11 15.98 17.41
C GLU A 102 -13.30 16.35 18.30
N SER A 103 -14.09 15.36 18.74
CA SER A 103 -15.23 15.56 19.64
C SER A 103 -14.83 15.92 21.08
N VAL A 104 -13.59 15.63 21.47
CA VAL A 104 -13.08 15.87 22.83
C VAL A 104 -12.32 17.21 22.89
N PRO A 105 -12.45 17.99 23.98
CA PRO A 105 -11.67 19.21 24.19
C PRO A 105 -10.16 18.92 24.14
N ILE A 106 -9.39 19.85 23.58
CA ILE A 106 -7.94 19.69 23.30
C ILE A 106 -7.16 19.13 24.50
N GLU A 107 -7.45 19.61 25.70
CA GLU A 107 -6.79 19.25 26.97
C GLU A 107 -7.05 17.81 27.42
N ALA A 108 -8.13 17.18 26.95
CA ALA A 108 -8.55 15.84 27.32
C ALA A 108 -8.40 14.81 26.20
N ARG A 109 -7.84 15.22 25.05
CA ARG A 109 -7.62 14.32 23.91
C ARG A 109 -6.53 13.31 24.25
N SER A 110 -6.81 12.05 23.98
CA SER A 110 -5.88 10.93 24.16
C SER A 110 -6.06 9.99 22.96
N LEU A 111 -4.98 9.78 22.21
CA LEU A 111 -4.97 8.88 21.08
C LEU A 111 -5.26 7.45 21.54
N ARG A 112 -4.67 7.03 22.66
CA ARG A 112 -4.96 5.73 23.28
C ARG A 112 -6.45 5.53 23.52
N ARG A 113 -7.12 6.46 24.20
CA ARG A 113 -8.56 6.33 24.50
C ARG A 113 -9.43 6.32 23.25
N ALA A 114 -9.06 7.10 22.24
CA ALA A 114 -9.78 7.11 20.97
C ALA A 114 -9.65 5.77 20.25
N ILE A 115 -8.48 5.13 20.31
CA ILE A 115 -8.25 3.79 19.74
C ILE A 115 -8.96 2.72 20.59
N GLU A 116 -8.85 2.75 21.92
CA GLU A 116 -9.58 1.82 22.81
C GLU A 116 -11.10 1.82 22.55
N ALA A 117 -11.67 2.98 22.22
CA ALA A 117 -13.09 3.12 21.93
C ALA A 117 -13.50 2.56 20.56
N VAL A 118 -12.59 2.51 19.59
CA VAL A 118 -12.89 2.16 18.17
C VAL A 118 -12.39 0.76 17.82
N ALA A 119 -11.19 0.41 18.27
CA ALA A 119 -10.45 -0.80 17.93
C ALA A 119 -9.52 -1.19 19.10
N PRO A 120 -10.06 -1.67 20.23
CA PRO A 120 -9.26 -2.03 21.41
C PRO A 120 -8.21 -3.13 21.13
N GLU A 121 -8.46 -3.99 20.14
CA GLU A 121 -7.53 -5.00 19.65
C GLU A 121 -6.24 -4.43 19.04
N ALA A 122 -6.21 -3.15 18.64
CA ALA A 122 -5.02 -2.52 18.08
C ALA A 122 -3.99 -2.11 19.15
N LEU A 123 -4.33 -2.21 20.44
CA LEU A 123 -3.50 -1.79 21.57
C LEU A 123 -3.03 -2.95 22.47
N SER A 124 -3.44 -4.19 22.17
CA SER A 124 -3.06 -5.41 22.91
C SER A 124 -1.77 -6.02 22.37
#